data_AF-A0A7L4PMX0-F1
#
_entry.id   AF-A0A7L4PMX0-F1
#
_cell.length_a   1.000
_cell.length_b   1.000
_cell.length_c   1.000
_cell.angle_alpha   90.00
_cell.angle_beta   90.00
_cell.angle_gamma   90.00
#
_symmetry.space_group_name_H-M   'P 1'
#
loop_
_entity.id
_entity.type
_entity.pdbx_description
1 polymer ?
#
loop_
_entity_poly.entity_id
_entity_poly.type
_entity_poly.pdbx_seq_one_letter_code
_entity_poly.pdbx_strand_id
1 'polypeptide(L)'
;MLCLILGSLITSIPNAHAEGFVYSFDFSPKSPDMVPFGKIEMVSSIDISEQLTTINNQIYLPDAPQIVVFNTSIPKSIITNVQVMYQDANSSWNEVGITFDPDVANARFSLDTEGKKGLDGYRFTLNYTVNTSSIYTLKPNTLLSFEYFLINKLGESDNASINLTLPKGFKPLNNTGWRVQDERFIYSAQISKASGSFYTIFNTDNDYSGSLESLKQEISNLRQDNAKLSETILELQRSVESYKVENQNLTTEIENLNDRLLNAEEERKTSERISNNFWQFSWGLTILLPILLLFFAELRTKSVITSTQLLISSIVGTFVIFLILYILFIT
;
A
#
# COMPACT_ATOMS: atom_id res chain seq x y z
N MET A 1 10.83 -16.63 6.90
CA MET A 1 11.38 -15.69 5.91
C MET A 1 10.18 -15.06 5.19
N LEU A 2 9.75 -13.91 5.70
CA LEU A 2 8.50 -13.24 5.35
C LEU A 2 8.83 -12.16 4.32
N CYS A 3 8.70 -12.48 3.03
CA CYS A 3 8.86 -11.48 1.98
C CYS A 3 7.54 -10.72 1.81
N LEU A 4 7.63 -9.42 2.12
CA LEU A 4 6.69 -8.35 1.87
C LEU A 4 5.96 -8.47 0.52
N ILE A 5 4.63 -8.57 0.55
CA ILE A 5 3.78 -8.06 -0.53
C ILE A 5 3.42 -6.63 -0.14
N LEU A 6 4.35 -5.71 -0.37
CA LEU A 6 4.08 -4.28 -0.46
C LEU A 6 3.80 -4.01 -1.94
N GLY A 7 2.65 -4.48 -2.39
CA GLY A 7 2.13 -4.21 -3.72
C GLY A 7 1.71 -2.74 -3.80
N SER A 8 2.61 -1.91 -4.32
CA SER A 8 2.33 -0.69 -5.09
C SER A 8 0.99 -0.01 -4.81
N LEU A 9 0.93 0.78 -3.72
CA LEU A 9 0.01 1.91 -3.64
C LEU A 9 0.60 3.04 -4.51
N ILE A 10 0.58 2.87 -5.83
CA ILE A 10 0.80 3.98 -6.76
C ILE A 10 -0.48 4.79 -6.71
N THR A 11 -0.53 5.74 -5.79
CA THR A 11 -1.48 6.85 -5.92
C THR A 11 -0.99 7.67 -7.11
N SER A 12 -1.58 7.45 -8.29
CA SER A 12 -1.43 8.38 -9.40
C SER A 12 -2.23 9.63 -9.05
N ILE A 13 -1.64 10.54 -8.28
CA ILE A 13 -2.10 11.93 -8.30
C ILE A 13 -1.85 12.41 -9.73
N PRO A 14 -2.89 12.73 -10.52
CA PRO A 14 -2.66 13.15 -11.89
C PRO A 14 -1.90 14.48 -11.88
N ASN A 15 -0.68 14.49 -12.44
CA ASN A 15 0.07 15.68 -12.86
C ASN A 15 0.30 16.80 -11.82
N ALA A 16 0.52 16.51 -10.53
CA ALA A 16 1.01 17.54 -9.62
C ALA A 16 2.49 17.86 -9.95
N HIS A 17 2.73 18.99 -10.62
CA HIS A 17 4.08 19.50 -10.86
C HIS A 17 4.53 20.25 -9.60
N ALA A 18 5.74 19.96 -9.12
CA ALA A 18 6.32 20.60 -7.95
C ALA A 18 7.60 21.32 -8.32
N GLU A 19 7.73 22.57 -7.90
CA GLU A 19 8.89 23.41 -8.15
C GLU A 19 9.30 24.11 -6.85
N GLY A 20 10.60 24.32 -6.66
CA GLY A 20 11.13 24.87 -5.43
C GLY A 20 12.26 25.84 -5.67
N PHE A 21 12.32 26.88 -4.83
CA PHE A 21 13.42 27.83 -4.81
C PHE A 21 14.06 27.87 -3.44
N VAL A 22 15.38 27.65 -3.41
CA VAL A 22 16.17 27.74 -2.19
C VAL A 22 17.04 28.98 -2.27
N TYR A 23 16.74 29.96 -1.43
CA TYR A 23 17.51 31.17 -1.28
C TYR A 23 18.38 31.11 -0.02
N SER A 24 19.70 31.03 -0.18
CA SER A 24 20.64 31.22 0.92
C SER A 24 21.39 32.52 0.78
N PHE A 25 21.66 33.16 1.92
CA PHE A 25 22.43 34.40 2.00
C PHE A 25 23.50 34.29 3.07
N ASP A 26 24.69 34.80 2.74
CA ASP A 26 25.86 34.83 3.61
C ASP A 26 26.64 36.13 3.39
N PHE A 27 27.24 36.62 4.46
CA PHE A 27 28.28 37.65 4.38
C PHE A 27 29.40 37.38 5.39
N SER A 28 30.64 37.48 4.95
CA SER A 28 31.82 37.12 5.75
C SER A 28 32.96 38.12 5.55
N PRO A 29 33.87 38.27 6.54
CA PRO A 29 35.14 38.93 6.28
C PRO A 29 35.92 38.16 5.20
N LYS A 30 36.68 38.86 4.35
CA LYS A 30 37.46 38.21 3.29
C LYS A 30 38.50 37.22 3.82
N SER A 31 39.09 37.50 4.98
CA SER A 31 40.03 36.62 5.67
C SER A 31 39.57 36.38 7.11
N PRO A 32 39.69 35.15 7.66
CA PRO A 32 39.37 34.86 9.05
C PRO A 32 40.22 35.67 10.06
N ASP A 33 41.37 36.21 9.63
CA ASP A 33 42.22 37.07 10.47
C ASP A 33 41.69 38.51 10.61
N MET A 34 40.67 38.88 9.82
CA MET A 34 40.03 40.19 9.92
C MET A 34 39.10 40.25 11.13
N VAL A 35 38.86 41.48 11.62
CA VAL A 35 37.91 41.73 12.71
C VAL A 35 36.55 41.14 12.34
N PRO A 36 35.97 40.26 13.19
CA PRO A 36 34.65 39.71 12.93
C PRO A 36 33.60 40.82 12.97
N PHE A 37 32.42 40.54 12.43
CA PHE A 37 31.30 41.45 12.61
C PHE A 37 30.96 41.58 14.09
N GLY A 38 30.62 42.81 14.49
CA GLY A 38 29.95 43.06 15.77
C GLY A 38 28.50 42.56 15.73
N LYS A 39 27.60 43.30 16.35
CA LYS A 39 26.16 43.04 16.27
C LYS A 39 25.69 43.03 14.80
N ILE A 40 24.89 42.04 14.42
CA ILE A 40 24.27 41.95 13.09
C ILE A 40 22.80 42.32 13.19
N GLU A 41 22.36 43.26 12.35
CA GLU A 41 20.94 43.51 12.10
C GLU A 41 20.65 43.32 10.61
N MET A 42 19.64 42.51 10.30
CA MET A 42 19.32 42.16 8.92
C MET A 42 17.81 42.03 8.65
N VAL A 43 17.38 42.51 7.49
CA VAL A 43 16.05 42.23 6.94
C VAL A 43 16.21 41.69 5.52
N SER A 44 15.72 40.48 5.27
CA SER A 44 15.61 39.91 3.92
C SER A 44 14.18 40.01 3.45
N SER A 45 13.92 40.80 2.41
CA SER A 45 12.59 40.95 1.82
C SER A 45 12.56 40.32 0.43
N ILE A 46 11.66 39.36 0.24
CA ILE A 46 11.46 38.64 -1.01
C ILE A 46 10.05 38.97 -1.51
N ASP A 47 9.95 39.52 -2.71
CA ASP A 47 8.68 39.76 -3.40
C ASP A 47 8.67 38.93 -4.68
N ILE A 48 7.79 37.93 -4.73
CA ILE A 48 7.59 37.06 -5.89
C ILE A 48 6.37 37.58 -6.65
N SER A 49 6.58 38.30 -7.75
CA SER A 49 5.50 38.73 -8.64
C SER A 49 5.35 37.78 -9.83
N GLU A 50 4.44 38.07 -10.76
CA GLU A 50 4.27 37.24 -11.96
C GLU A 50 5.48 37.29 -12.92
N GLN A 51 6.12 38.46 -13.02
CA GLN A 51 7.19 38.70 -13.99
C GLN A 51 8.57 38.65 -13.35
N LEU A 52 8.72 39.29 -12.19
CA LEU A 52 9.99 39.49 -11.52
C LEU A 52 9.91 39.05 -10.06
N THR A 53 10.95 38.37 -9.61
CA THR A 53 11.18 38.14 -8.19
C THR A 53 12.27 39.11 -7.74
N THR A 54 11.98 39.91 -6.72
CA THR A 54 12.95 40.83 -6.13
C THR A 54 13.37 40.32 -4.75
N ILE A 55 14.67 40.37 -4.49
CA ILE A 55 15.28 39.94 -3.24
C ILE A 55 16.12 41.10 -2.73
N ASN A 56 15.67 41.72 -1.64
CA ASN A 56 16.28 42.87 -0.99
C ASN A 56 16.85 42.44 0.35
N ASN A 57 18.16 42.57 0.53
CA ASN A 57 18.82 42.33 1.81
C ASN A 57 19.28 43.67 2.36
N GLN A 58 18.73 44.08 3.49
CA GLN A 58 19.16 45.25 4.24
C GLN A 58 19.98 44.79 5.42
N ILE A 59 21.18 45.35 5.56
CA ILE A 59 22.15 44.91 6.56
C ILE A 59 22.66 46.14 7.29
N TYR A 60 22.67 46.08 8.61
CA TYR A 60 23.32 47.05 9.47
C TYR A 60 24.36 46.36 10.35
N LEU A 61 25.56 46.96 10.38
CA LEU A 61 26.72 46.49 11.14
C LEU A 61 27.32 47.70 11.86
N PRO A 62 27.39 47.73 13.20
CA PRO A 62 28.07 48.82 13.92
C PRO A 62 29.53 48.98 13.48
N ASP A 63 30.19 47.85 13.24
CA ASP A 63 31.53 47.76 12.69
C ASP A 63 31.62 46.61 11.69
N ALA A 64 32.46 46.79 10.66
CA ALA A 64 32.69 45.84 9.58
C ALA A 64 34.20 45.76 9.27
N PRO A 65 34.69 44.60 8.80
CA PRO A 65 36.06 44.47 8.30
C PRO A 65 36.26 45.35 7.06
N GLN A 66 37.52 45.62 6.70
CA GLN A 66 37.86 46.40 5.51
C GLN A 66 37.26 45.83 4.23
N ILE A 67 37.17 44.49 4.12
CA ILE A 67 36.54 43.84 2.97
C ILE A 67 35.49 42.84 3.45
N VAL A 68 34.26 43.05 2.99
CA VAL A 68 33.13 42.14 3.22
C VAL A 68 32.85 41.37 1.93
N VAL A 69 32.71 40.06 2.04
CA VAL A 69 32.32 39.17 0.96
C VAL A 69 30.85 38.84 1.13
N PHE A 70 30.03 39.17 0.13
CA PHE A 70 28.63 38.78 0.07
C PHE A 70 28.48 37.56 -0.84
N ASN A 71 27.68 36.59 -0.42
CA ASN A 71 27.49 35.34 -1.14
C ASN A 71 26.03 34.90 -1.06
N THR A 72 25.50 34.38 -2.16
CA THR A 72 24.11 33.93 -2.24
C THR A 72 24.01 32.58 -2.97
N SER A 73 22.88 31.88 -2.86
CA SER A 73 22.60 30.71 -3.70
C SER A 73 22.17 31.05 -5.14
N ILE A 74 21.96 32.33 -5.47
CA ILE A 74 21.38 32.74 -6.76
C ILE A 74 22.44 32.58 -7.87
N PRO A 75 22.21 31.77 -8.92
CA PRO A 75 23.13 31.66 -10.04
C PRO A 75 23.29 33.01 -10.77
N LYS A 76 24.53 33.39 -11.13
CA LYS A 76 24.79 34.65 -11.87
C LYS A 76 24.02 34.73 -13.19
N SER A 77 23.77 33.59 -13.83
CA SER A 77 23.12 33.48 -15.14
C SER A 77 21.63 33.86 -15.15
N ILE A 78 20.95 33.85 -13.99
CA ILE A 78 19.51 34.15 -13.91
C ILE A 78 19.22 35.56 -13.38
N ILE A 79 20.24 36.26 -12.89
CA ILE A 79 20.13 37.64 -12.39
C ILE A 79 19.99 38.59 -13.57
N THR A 80 18.89 39.34 -13.58
CA THR A 80 18.63 40.35 -14.61
C THR A 80 19.15 41.71 -14.21
N ASN A 81 19.11 42.03 -12.91
CA ASN A 81 19.67 43.26 -12.36
C ASN A 81 20.18 43.04 -10.94
N VAL A 82 21.26 43.74 -10.59
CA VAL A 82 21.81 43.80 -9.24
C VAL A 82 22.12 45.25 -8.91
N GLN A 83 21.67 45.71 -7.75
CA GLN A 83 21.99 47.03 -7.24
C GLN A 83 22.46 46.91 -5.80
N VAL A 84 23.61 47.53 -5.51
CA VAL A 84 24.20 47.56 -4.17
C VAL A 84 24.34 49.01 -3.75
N MET A 85 23.74 49.36 -2.63
CA MET A 85 23.76 50.72 -2.08
C MET A 85 24.37 50.70 -0.68
N TYR A 86 25.07 51.76 -0.31
CA TYR A 86 25.46 52.02 1.08
C TYR A 86 24.96 53.39 1.53
N GLN A 87 24.77 53.56 2.84
CA GLN A 87 24.47 54.86 3.41
C GLN A 87 25.75 55.51 3.96
N ASP A 88 26.05 56.72 3.50
CA ASP A 88 27.21 57.48 3.97
C ASP A 88 26.97 58.22 5.29
N ALA A 89 28.01 58.91 5.78
CA ALA A 89 27.92 59.73 7.01
C ALA A 89 26.95 60.92 6.92
N ASN A 90 26.50 61.31 5.72
CA ASN A 90 25.48 62.33 5.53
C ASN A 90 24.07 61.72 5.41
N SER A 91 23.92 60.43 5.74
CA SER A 91 22.68 59.66 5.58
C SER A 91 22.19 59.51 4.12
N SER A 92 23.05 59.78 3.13
CA SER A 92 22.72 59.65 1.71
C SER A 92 23.00 58.24 1.20
N TRP A 93 22.12 57.71 0.36
CA TRP A 93 22.29 56.40 -0.27
C TRP A 93 23.09 56.52 -1.56
N ASN A 94 24.22 55.83 -1.63
CA ASN A 94 25.14 55.85 -2.76
C ASN A 94 25.25 54.46 -3.37
N GLU A 95 25.21 54.39 -4.70
CA GLU A 95 25.36 53.13 -5.44
C GLU A 95 26.82 52.71 -5.55
N VAL A 96 27.06 51.40 -5.49
CA VAL A 96 28.38 50.79 -5.67
C VAL A 96 28.36 49.88 -6.88
N GLY A 97 29.26 50.13 -7.82
CA GLY A 97 29.53 49.20 -8.91
C GLY A 97 30.15 47.91 -8.36
N ILE A 98 29.55 46.76 -8.68
CA ILE A 98 30.04 45.46 -8.24
C ILE A 98 30.44 44.59 -9.43
N THR A 99 31.46 43.78 -9.21
CA THR A 99 31.92 42.75 -10.14
C THR A 99 31.76 41.40 -9.47
N PHE A 100 30.99 40.51 -10.07
CA PHE A 100 30.85 39.16 -9.55
C PHE A 100 32.17 38.38 -9.70
N ASP A 101 32.47 37.57 -8.70
CA ASP A 101 33.59 36.64 -8.70
C ASP A 101 33.43 35.65 -9.89
N PRO A 102 34.39 35.58 -10.82
CA PRO A 102 34.29 34.73 -12.00
C PRO A 102 34.36 33.23 -11.67
N ASP A 103 35.01 32.87 -10.56
CA ASP A 103 35.39 31.48 -10.26
C ASP A 103 34.26 30.68 -9.59
N VAL A 104 33.18 31.34 -9.19
CA VAL A 104 32.00 30.71 -8.57
C VAL A 104 30.76 30.85 -9.44
N ALA A 105 29.89 29.85 -9.46
CA ALA A 105 28.67 29.88 -10.29
C ALA A 105 27.60 30.85 -9.76
N ASN A 106 27.51 30.98 -8.43
CA ASN A 106 26.53 31.83 -7.77
C ASN A 106 27.01 33.28 -7.62
N ALA A 107 26.07 34.19 -7.38
CA ALA A 107 26.38 35.59 -7.13
C ALA A 107 27.16 35.75 -5.84
N ARG A 108 28.43 36.10 -6.01
CA ARG A 108 29.38 36.43 -4.96
C ARG A 108 30.19 37.63 -5.39
N PHE A 109 30.42 38.57 -4.49
CA PHE A 109 31.31 39.71 -4.74
C PHE A 109 31.92 40.20 -3.43
N SER A 110 33.00 40.96 -3.53
CA SER A 110 33.63 41.62 -2.39
C SER A 110 33.37 43.12 -2.44
N LEU A 111 33.16 43.72 -1.28
CA LEU A 111 32.98 45.16 -1.11
C LEU A 111 34.05 45.69 -0.15
N ASP A 112 34.79 46.70 -0.59
CA ASP A 112 35.64 47.51 0.28
C ASP A 112 34.78 48.47 1.09
N THR A 113 34.87 48.41 2.41
CA THR A 113 34.08 49.23 3.34
C THR A 113 34.71 50.59 3.62
N GLU A 114 35.95 50.84 3.17
CA GLU A 114 36.63 52.12 3.34
C GLU A 114 35.79 53.27 2.76
N GLY A 115 35.59 54.32 3.58
CA GLY A 115 34.78 55.49 3.23
C GLY A 115 33.26 55.25 3.19
N LYS A 116 32.76 54.06 3.55
CA LYS A 116 31.34 53.69 3.47
C LYS A 116 30.64 53.58 4.83
N LYS A 117 31.28 54.05 5.89
CA LYS A 117 30.70 54.10 7.24
C LYS A 117 29.76 55.30 7.35
N GLY A 118 28.54 55.05 7.82
CA GLY A 118 27.58 56.06 8.25
C GLY A 118 27.93 56.67 9.61
N LEU A 119 26.99 57.44 10.18
CA LEU A 119 27.18 58.06 11.50
C LEU A 119 27.24 57.05 12.64
N ASP A 120 26.46 55.97 12.55
CA ASP A 120 26.27 54.97 13.61
C ASP A 120 26.79 53.57 13.23
N GLY A 121 27.15 53.35 11.98
CA GLY A 121 27.67 52.07 11.48
C GLY A 121 27.63 51.96 9.97
N TYR A 122 27.80 50.76 9.46
CA TYR A 122 27.68 50.44 8.04
C TYR A 122 26.27 49.97 7.72
N ARG A 123 25.64 50.58 6.72
CA ARG A 123 24.30 50.22 6.23
C ARG A 123 24.40 49.87 4.76
N PHE A 124 24.00 48.65 4.41
CA PHE A 124 24.03 48.15 3.04
C PHE A 124 22.65 47.70 2.61
N THR A 125 22.32 47.94 1.35
CA THR A 125 21.15 47.38 0.68
C THR A 125 21.61 46.62 -0.56
N LEU A 126 21.29 45.33 -0.64
CA LEU A 126 21.61 44.48 -1.78
C LEU A 126 20.31 44.01 -2.43
N ASN A 127 20.06 44.50 -3.65
CA ASN A 127 18.88 44.20 -4.44
C ASN A 127 19.25 43.26 -5.59
N TYR A 128 18.65 42.08 -5.62
CA TYR A 128 18.70 41.17 -6.76
C TYR A 128 17.33 41.15 -7.43
N THR A 129 17.32 41.27 -8.75
CA THR A 129 16.14 41.04 -9.59
C THR A 129 16.41 39.84 -10.49
N VAL A 130 15.46 38.93 -10.54
CA VAL A 130 15.48 37.75 -11.40
C VAL A 130 14.12 37.61 -12.08
N ASN A 131 14.10 37.07 -13.29
CA ASN A 131 12.82 36.71 -13.91
C ASN A 131 12.15 35.60 -13.08
N THR A 132 10.89 35.77 -12.71
CA THR A 132 10.18 34.75 -11.93
C THR A 132 10.12 33.43 -12.70
N SER A 133 9.98 33.48 -14.03
CA SER A 133 10.02 32.30 -14.90
C SER A 133 11.32 31.51 -14.85
N SER A 134 12.43 32.10 -14.38
CA SER A 134 13.70 31.40 -14.19
C SER A 134 13.72 30.56 -12.91
N ILE A 135 12.73 30.73 -12.04
CA ILE A 135 12.60 30.08 -10.73
C ILE A 135 11.32 29.24 -10.65
N TYR A 136 10.21 29.79 -11.14
CA TYR A 136 8.88 29.20 -11.05
C TYR A 136 8.12 29.31 -12.38
N THR A 137 7.40 28.25 -12.70
CA THR A 137 6.32 28.21 -13.67
C THR A 137 5.00 28.46 -12.93
N LEU A 138 4.60 29.73 -12.82
CA LEU A 138 3.37 30.13 -12.13
C LEU A 138 2.12 29.69 -12.93
N LYS A 139 1.68 28.44 -12.75
CA LYS A 139 0.49 27.87 -13.38
C LYS A 139 -0.44 27.22 -12.34
N PRO A 140 -1.75 27.10 -12.65
CA PRO A 140 -2.68 26.34 -11.84
C PRO A 140 -2.20 24.90 -11.59
N ASN A 141 -2.60 24.30 -10.47
CA ASN A 141 -2.27 22.92 -10.11
C ASN A 141 -0.77 22.62 -9.93
N THR A 142 0.07 23.64 -9.76
CA THR A 142 1.50 23.50 -9.45
C THR A 142 1.74 23.81 -7.98
N LEU A 143 2.44 22.91 -7.27
CA LEU A 143 2.86 23.14 -5.89
C LEU A 143 4.22 23.83 -5.92
N LEU A 144 4.30 25.05 -5.38
CA LEU A 144 5.53 25.84 -5.35
C LEU A 144 6.06 25.90 -3.93
N SER A 145 7.36 25.72 -3.75
CA SER A 145 8.02 25.89 -2.44
C SER A 145 9.04 27.02 -2.47
N PHE A 146 9.13 27.73 -1.36
CA PHE A 146 10.18 28.71 -1.10
C PHE A 146 10.86 28.38 0.21
N GLU A 147 12.18 28.30 0.18
CA GLU A 147 13.02 28.05 1.34
C GLU A 147 14.08 29.15 1.45
N TYR A 148 14.24 29.68 2.66
CA TYR A 148 15.24 30.68 2.99
C TYR A 148 16.21 30.16 4.05
N PHE A 149 17.49 30.43 3.88
CA PHE A 149 18.55 30.12 4.84
C PHE A 149 19.48 31.31 5.03
N LEU A 150 19.61 31.78 6.27
CA LEU A 150 20.68 32.69 6.64
C LEU A 150 21.86 31.87 7.17
N ILE A 151 22.98 31.88 6.44
CA ILE A 151 24.14 31.05 6.78
C ILE A 151 24.94 31.64 7.95
N ASN A 152 24.90 32.96 8.12
CA ASN A 152 25.52 33.64 9.24
C ASN A 152 25.03 33.09 10.59
N LYS A 153 25.99 32.73 11.46
CA LYS A 153 25.69 32.33 12.83
C LYS A 153 25.34 33.56 13.66
N LEU A 154 24.06 33.77 13.90
CA LEU A 154 23.55 34.86 14.73
C LEU A 154 23.87 34.62 16.22
N GLY A 155 24.45 35.63 16.86
CA GLY A 155 24.61 35.73 18.31
C GLY A 155 23.30 36.11 19.01
N GLU A 156 23.34 36.17 20.35
CA GLU A 156 22.14 36.49 21.16
C GLU A 156 21.67 37.93 21.02
N SER A 157 22.58 38.85 20.68
CA SER A 157 22.29 40.26 20.45
C SER A 157 21.90 40.58 19.01
N ASP A 158 21.99 39.62 18.08
CA ASP A 158 21.74 39.85 16.67
C ASP A 158 20.24 39.76 16.36
N ASN A 159 19.80 40.49 15.34
CA ASN A 159 18.40 40.50 14.91
C ASN A 159 18.32 40.32 13.40
N ALA A 160 17.73 39.20 12.96
CA ALA A 160 17.44 38.98 11.57
C ALA A 160 15.94 38.76 11.37
N SER A 161 15.41 39.18 10.25
CA SER A 161 14.02 38.94 9.88
C SER A 161 13.87 38.68 8.38
N ILE A 162 12.80 37.97 8.05
CA ILE A 162 12.39 37.70 6.68
C ILE A 162 11.01 38.28 6.43
N ASN A 163 10.85 38.90 5.28
CA ASN A 163 9.56 39.23 4.69
C ASN A 163 9.41 38.46 3.38
N LEU A 164 8.30 37.76 3.19
CA LEU A 164 7.97 37.09 1.94
C LEU A 164 6.61 37.55 1.44
N THR A 165 6.54 38.00 0.20
CA THR A 165 5.29 38.32 -0.50
C THR A 165 5.09 37.35 -1.66
N LEU A 166 3.98 36.61 -1.63
CA LEU A 166 3.62 35.65 -2.67
C LEU A 166 2.99 36.31 -3.90
N PRO A 167 2.97 35.65 -5.07
CA PRO A 167 2.31 36.18 -6.25
C PRO A 167 0.81 36.33 -6.02
N LYS A 168 0.19 37.25 -6.77
CA LYS A 168 -1.25 37.47 -6.72
C LYS A 168 -2.00 36.18 -7.10
N GLY A 169 -3.06 35.86 -6.37
CA GLY A 169 -3.86 34.64 -6.59
C GLY A 169 -3.23 33.35 -6.06
N PHE A 170 -2.00 33.41 -5.50
CA PHE A 170 -1.39 32.29 -4.80
C PHE A 170 -1.60 32.40 -3.29
N LYS A 171 -1.81 31.26 -2.65
CA LYS A 171 -2.03 31.13 -1.21
C LYS A 171 -1.05 30.12 -0.62
N PRO A 172 -0.54 30.36 0.60
CA PRO A 172 0.25 29.36 1.31
C PRO A 172 -0.66 28.21 1.75
N LEU A 173 -0.14 26.98 1.74
CA LEU A 173 -0.86 25.79 2.24
C LEU A 173 -1.21 25.93 3.73
N ASN A 174 -0.35 26.59 4.51
CA ASN A 174 -0.62 27.00 5.87
C ASN A 174 -0.59 28.53 5.94
N ASN A 175 -1.73 29.15 6.22
CA ASN A 175 -1.90 30.60 6.28
C ASN A 175 -1.67 31.19 7.69
N THR A 176 -1.24 30.38 8.67
CA THR A 176 -0.93 30.88 10.02
C THR A 176 0.22 31.89 9.95
N GLY A 177 0.02 33.09 10.52
CA GLY A 177 1.02 34.15 10.53
C GLY A 177 1.14 34.96 9.24
N TRP A 178 0.31 34.65 8.23
CA TRP A 178 0.24 35.44 7.01
C TRP A 178 -0.82 36.54 7.12
N ARG A 179 -0.51 37.70 6.55
CA ARG A 179 -1.47 38.79 6.32
C ARG A 179 -1.76 38.92 4.83
N VAL A 180 -2.93 39.44 4.49
CA VAL A 180 -3.29 39.74 3.10
C VAL A 180 -3.23 41.25 2.91
N GLN A 181 -2.49 41.69 1.90
CA GLN A 181 -2.40 43.09 1.48
C GLN A 181 -2.32 43.11 -0.05
N ASP A 182 -3.10 44.00 -0.68
CA ASP A 182 -3.16 44.15 -2.14
C ASP A 182 -3.39 42.81 -2.88
N GLU A 183 -4.30 41.98 -2.34
CA GLU A 183 -4.65 40.64 -2.85
C GLU A 183 -3.47 39.63 -2.88
N ARG A 184 -2.41 39.91 -2.13
CA ARG A 184 -1.22 39.06 -1.99
C ARG A 184 -1.01 38.66 -0.53
N PHE A 185 -0.51 37.46 -0.34
CA PHE A 185 -0.13 36.95 0.97
C PHE A 185 1.26 37.45 1.33
N ILE A 186 1.38 38.10 2.49
CA ILE A 186 2.63 38.60 3.06
C ILE A 186 2.91 37.90 4.38
N TYR A 187 4.13 37.41 4.53
CA TYR A 187 4.64 36.83 5.76
C TYR A 187 5.80 37.67 6.29
N SER A 188 5.88 37.81 7.61
CA SER A 188 6.98 38.46 8.30
C SER A 188 7.32 37.68 9.56
N ALA A 189 8.60 37.31 9.73
CA ALA A 189 9.06 36.64 10.95
C ALA A 189 10.51 36.96 11.28
N GLN A 190 10.85 36.86 12.56
CA GLN A 190 12.25 36.88 13.00
C GLN A 190 12.92 35.54 12.71
N ILE A 191 14.16 35.60 12.24
CA ILE A 191 15.07 34.48 12.03
C ILE A 191 15.97 34.42 13.25
N SER A 192 15.81 33.39 14.07
CA SER A 192 16.55 33.26 15.33
C SER A 192 17.54 32.09 15.29
N LYS A 193 18.41 32.02 16.30
CA LYS A 193 19.39 30.94 16.50
C LYS A 193 18.80 29.51 16.45
N ALA A 194 17.51 29.35 16.76
CA ALA A 194 16.79 28.07 16.70
C ALA A 194 16.08 27.82 15.35
N SER A 195 15.95 28.85 14.51
CA SER A 195 15.16 28.86 13.26
C SER A 195 15.91 29.67 12.19
N GLY A 196 17.14 29.28 11.89
CA GLY A 196 17.96 29.90 10.84
C GLY A 196 17.41 29.74 9.42
N SER A 197 16.23 29.12 9.29
CA SER A 197 15.54 28.89 8.03
C SER A 197 14.05 29.20 8.13
N PHE A 198 13.49 29.55 6.98
CA PHE A 198 12.05 29.71 6.79
C PHE A 198 11.64 28.91 5.56
N TYR A 199 10.50 28.22 5.62
CA TYR A 199 9.95 27.52 4.46
C TYR A 199 8.46 27.76 4.32
N THR A 200 7.98 27.75 3.09
CA THR A 200 6.55 27.73 2.79
C THR A 200 6.28 26.98 1.49
N ILE A 201 5.08 26.43 1.39
CA ILE A 201 4.54 25.85 0.16
C ILE A 201 3.29 26.66 -0.18
N PHE A 202 3.14 27.02 -1.44
CA PHE A 202 2.04 27.82 -1.94
C PHE A 202 1.60 27.35 -3.32
N ASN A 203 0.33 27.60 -3.63
CA ASN A 203 -0.27 27.27 -4.91
C ASN A 203 -1.37 28.29 -5.22
N THR A 204 -1.89 28.28 -6.44
CA THR A 204 -3.20 28.91 -6.69
C THR A 204 -4.28 28.08 -6.01
N ASP A 205 -5.43 28.68 -5.69
CA ASP A 205 -6.60 27.91 -5.21
C ASP A 205 -6.92 26.81 -6.23
N ASN A 206 -6.41 25.61 -5.98
CA ASN A 206 -6.78 24.44 -6.75
C ASN A 206 -8.15 24.04 -6.24
N ASP A 207 -9.10 23.93 -7.16
CA ASP A 207 -10.43 23.40 -6.91
C ASP A 207 -10.36 21.88 -6.66
N TYR A 208 -9.75 21.48 -5.54
CA TYR A 208 -9.71 20.09 -5.08
C TYR A 208 -11.11 19.59 -4.68
N SER A 209 -12.16 20.42 -4.76
CA SER A 209 -13.54 20.00 -4.52
C SER A 209 -13.91 18.85 -5.45
N GLY A 210 -13.54 18.93 -6.73
CA GLY A 210 -13.80 17.86 -7.70
C GLY A 210 -13.08 16.56 -7.37
N SER A 211 -11.80 16.63 -6.98
CA SER A 211 -11.02 15.45 -6.59
C SER A 211 -11.50 14.86 -5.27
N LEU A 212 -11.91 15.69 -4.30
CA LEU A 212 -12.46 15.25 -3.03
C LEU A 212 -13.83 14.59 -3.19
N GLU A 213 -14.71 15.16 -4.02
CA GLU A 213 -16.01 14.55 -4.32
C GLU A 213 -15.86 13.25 -5.12
N SER A 214 -14.90 13.18 -6.06
CA SER A 214 -14.56 11.93 -6.76
C SER A 214 -14.08 10.84 -5.79
N LEU A 215 -13.22 11.19 -4.83
CA LEU A 215 -12.75 10.24 -3.81
C LEU A 215 -13.88 9.78 -2.88
N LYS A 216 -14.76 10.69 -2.46
CA LYS A 216 -15.95 10.33 -1.67
C LYS A 216 -16.85 9.36 -2.44
N GLN A 217 -17.07 9.61 -3.74
CA GLN A 217 -17.86 8.74 -4.59
C GLN A 217 -17.23 7.36 -4.75
N GLU A 218 -15.91 7.29 -4.95
CA GLU A 218 -15.18 6.02 -5.08
C GLU A 218 -15.21 5.20 -3.77
N ILE A 219 -15.01 5.85 -2.62
CA ILE A 219 -15.16 5.21 -1.30
C ILE A 219 -16.58 4.68 -1.09
N SER A 220 -17.60 5.42 -1.54
CA SER A 220 -18.99 4.96 -1.48
C SER A 220 -19.23 3.71 -2.33
N ASN A 221 -18.71 3.68 -3.55
CA ASN A 221 -18.81 2.52 -4.45
C ASN A 221 -18.12 1.29 -3.85
N LEU A 222 -16.88 1.44 -3.34
CA LEU A 222 -16.13 0.35 -2.71
C LEU A 222 -16.84 -0.22 -1.48
N ARG A 223 -17.51 0.62 -0.68
CA ARG A 223 -18.33 0.17 0.44
C ARG A 223 -19.52 -0.67 -0.02
N GLN A 224 -20.18 -0.26 -1.10
CA GLN A 224 -21.29 -1.01 -1.67
C GLN A 224 -20.85 -2.38 -2.22
N ASP A 225 -19.72 -2.41 -2.93
CA ASP A 225 -19.18 -3.66 -3.48
C ASP A 225 -18.74 -4.63 -2.38
N ASN A 226 -18.12 -4.12 -1.31
CA ASN A 226 -17.79 -4.94 -0.13
C ASN A 226 -19.04 -5.52 0.56
N ALA A 227 -20.14 -4.77 0.61
CA ALA A 227 -21.40 -5.28 1.16
C ALA A 227 -21.96 -6.43 0.31
N LYS A 228 -21.95 -6.29 -1.02
CA LYS A 228 -22.38 -7.36 -1.95
C LYS A 228 -21.49 -8.60 -1.84
N LEU A 229 -20.17 -8.42 -1.80
CA LEU A 229 -19.22 -9.52 -1.62
C LEU A 229 -19.48 -10.28 -0.30
N SER A 230 -19.80 -9.55 0.78
CA SER A 230 -20.14 -10.16 2.07
C SER A 230 -21.41 -11.01 1.98
N GLU A 231 -22.42 -10.55 1.25
CA GLU A 231 -23.65 -11.30 0.99
C GLU A 231 -23.38 -12.58 0.18
N THR A 232 -22.61 -12.47 -0.91
CA THR A 232 -22.22 -13.64 -1.72
C THR A 232 -21.42 -14.67 -0.91
N ILE A 233 -20.54 -14.23 -0.01
CA ILE A 233 -19.80 -15.13 0.89
C ILE A 233 -20.77 -15.88 1.82
N LEU A 234 -21.77 -15.21 2.37
CA LEU A 234 -22.78 -15.84 3.23
C LEU A 234 -23.62 -16.88 2.47
N GLU A 235 -24.00 -16.59 1.22
CA GLU A 235 -24.71 -17.55 0.37
C GLU A 235 -23.85 -18.78 0.05
N LEU A 236 -22.58 -18.57 -0.33
CA LEU A 236 -21.65 -19.66 -0.59
C LEU A 236 -21.42 -20.51 0.67
N GLN A 237 -21.29 -19.90 1.84
CA GLN A 237 -21.19 -20.64 3.11
C GLN A 237 -22.42 -21.51 3.38
N ARG A 238 -23.63 -20.99 3.13
CA ARG A 238 -24.87 -21.79 3.24
C ARG A 238 -24.89 -22.95 2.24
N SER A 239 -24.48 -22.71 1.00
CA SER A 239 -24.40 -23.76 -0.03
C SER A 239 -23.40 -24.85 0.35
N VAL A 240 -22.23 -24.48 0.88
CA VAL A 240 -21.21 -25.43 1.34
C VAL A 240 -21.74 -26.29 2.48
N GLU A 241 -22.44 -25.70 3.46
CA GLU A 241 -23.02 -26.49 4.55
C GLU A 241 -24.12 -27.43 4.05
N SER A 242 -24.94 -26.99 3.09
CA SER A 242 -25.92 -27.86 2.43
C SER A 242 -25.26 -29.06 1.74
N TYR A 243 -24.20 -28.84 0.95
CA TYR A 243 -23.48 -29.92 0.28
C TYR A 243 -22.78 -30.87 1.26
N LYS A 244 -22.36 -30.38 2.42
CA LYS A 244 -21.77 -31.21 3.46
C LYS A 244 -22.81 -32.15 4.09
N VAL A 245 -24.02 -31.64 4.36
CA VAL A 245 -25.14 -32.47 4.83
C VAL A 245 -25.56 -33.50 3.78
N GLU A 246 -25.65 -33.09 2.50
CA GLU A 246 -25.99 -34.00 1.41
C GLU A 246 -24.94 -35.12 1.24
N ASN A 247 -23.66 -34.79 1.30
CA ASN A 247 -22.59 -35.79 1.26
C ASN A 247 -22.65 -36.76 2.45
N GLN A 248 -23.00 -36.30 3.66
CA GLN A 248 -23.20 -37.18 4.81
C GLN A 248 -24.36 -38.16 4.60
N ASN A 249 -25.47 -37.69 4.02
CA ASN A 249 -26.61 -38.55 3.68
C ASN A 249 -26.24 -39.57 2.60
N LEU A 250 -25.55 -39.15 1.55
CA LEU A 250 -25.09 -40.07 0.50
C LEU A 250 -24.10 -41.11 1.05
N THR A 251 -23.22 -40.72 1.97
CA THR A 251 -22.28 -41.64 2.62
C THR A 251 -23.03 -42.72 3.41
N THR A 252 -24.04 -42.33 4.20
CA THR A 252 -24.85 -43.29 4.98
C THR A 252 -25.71 -44.18 4.08
N GLU A 253 -26.22 -43.66 2.96
CA GLU A 253 -26.94 -44.47 1.97
C GLU A 253 -26.02 -45.51 1.28
N ILE A 254 -24.79 -45.12 0.93
CA ILE A 254 -23.78 -46.04 0.38
C ILE A 254 -23.44 -47.14 1.39
N GLU A 255 -23.24 -46.81 2.67
CA GLU A 255 -22.99 -47.81 3.72
C GLU A 255 -24.13 -48.83 3.81
N ASN A 256 -25.39 -48.35 3.85
CA ASN A 256 -26.56 -49.23 3.89
C ASN A 256 -26.70 -50.10 2.63
N LEU A 257 -26.47 -49.53 1.44
CA LEU A 257 -26.48 -50.31 0.19
C LEU A 257 -25.39 -51.38 0.18
N ASN A 258 -24.20 -51.07 0.71
CA ASN A 258 -23.11 -52.01 0.81
C ASN A 258 -23.44 -53.16 1.78
N ASP A 259 -24.05 -52.86 2.93
CA ASP A 259 -24.53 -53.88 3.89
C ASP A 259 -25.59 -54.78 3.27
N ARG A 260 -26.55 -54.19 2.54
CA ARG A 260 -27.58 -54.97 1.81
C ARG A 260 -26.97 -55.86 0.74
N LEU A 261 -25.95 -55.38 0.03
CA LEU A 261 -25.25 -56.17 -0.99
C LEU A 261 -24.48 -57.34 -0.34
N LEU A 262 -23.84 -57.11 0.80
CA LEU A 262 -23.15 -58.14 1.56
C LEU A 262 -24.12 -59.23 2.04
N ASN A 263 -25.26 -58.84 2.61
CA ASN A 263 -26.32 -59.77 3.00
C ASN A 263 -26.88 -60.56 1.81
N ALA A 264 -27.13 -59.91 0.68
CA ALA A 264 -27.61 -60.59 -0.53
C ALA A 264 -26.58 -61.59 -1.08
N GLU A 265 -25.29 -61.30 -0.99
CA GLU A 265 -24.22 -62.22 -1.38
C GLU A 265 -24.12 -63.43 -0.42
N GLU A 266 -24.35 -63.23 0.89
CA GLU A 266 -24.46 -64.32 1.85
C GLU A 266 -25.68 -65.21 1.59
N GLU A 267 -26.85 -64.62 1.33
CA GLU A 267 -28.06 -65.34 0.92
C GLU A 267 -27.86 -66.11 -0.39
N ARG A 268 -27.14 -65.52 -1.35
CA ARG A 268 -26.78 -66.21 -2.59
C ARG A 268 -25.87 -67.40 -2.32
N LYS A 269 -24.81 -67.25 -1.52
CA LYS A 269 -23.90 -68.35 -1.17
C LYS A 269 -24.61 -69.48 -0.43
N THR A 270 -25.52 -69.14 0.49
CA THR A 270 -26.34 -70.15 1.19
C THR A 270 -27.30 -70.85 0.22
N SER A 271 -27.94 -70.12 -0.69
CA SER A 271 -28.78 -70.69 -1.75
C SER A 271 -27.99 -71.60 -2.70
N GLU A 272 -26.81 -71.20 -3.16
CA GLU A 272 -25.91 -72.02 -3.98
C GLU A 272 -25.49 -73.29 -3.24
N ARG A 273 -25.17 -73.19 -1.94
CA ARG A 273 -24.87 -74.35 -1.09
C ARG A 273 -26.07 -75.30 -0.98
N ILE A 274 -27.26 -74.77 -0.74
CA ILE A 274 -28.51 -75.56 -0.68
C ILE A 274 -28.76 -76.25 -2.02
N SER A 275 -28.65 -75.54 -3.14
CA SER A 275 -28.83 -76.10 -4.48
C SER A 275 -27.82 -77.21 -4.78
N ASN A 276 -26.55 -77.02 -4.40
CA ASN A 276 -25.52 -78.04 -4.58
C ASN A 276 -25.81 -79.28 -3.72
N ASN A 277 -26.23 -79.09 -2.46
CA ASN A 277 -26.66 -80.19 -1.58
C ASN A 277 -27.85 -80.96 -2.17
N PHE A 278 -28.85 -80.25 -2.72
CA PHE A 278 -29.98 -80.88 -3.42
C PHE A 278 -29.54 -81.68 -4.64
N TRP A 279 -28.63 -81.14 -5.44
CA TRP A 279 -28.10 -81.84 -6.62
C TRP A 279 -27.37 -83.13 -6.21
N GLN A 280 -26.51 -83.05 -5.19
CA GLN A 280 -25.83 -84.23 -4.62
C GLN A 280 -26.82 -85.26 -4.07
N PHE A 281 -27.85 -84.82 -3.34
CA PHE A 281 -28.91 -85.70 -2.84
C PHE A 281 -29.66 -86.40 -3.99
N SER A 282 -30.03 -85.66 -5.03
CA SER A 282 -30.71 -86.22 -6.22
C SER A 282 -29.87 -87.30 -6.91
N TRP A 283 -28.56 -87.06 -7.07
CA TRP A 283 -27.65 -88.05 -7.63
C TRP A 283 -27.49 -89.27 -6.73
N GLY A 284 -27.33 -89.06 -5.42
CA GLY A 284 -27.29 -90.13 -4.44
C GLY A 284 -28.54 -91.02 -4.50
N LEU A 285 -29.73 -90.42 -4.59
CA LEU A 285 -30.99 -91.15 -4.72
C LEU A 285 -31.07 -91.93 -6.04
N THR A 286 -30.66 -91.32 -7.15
CA THR A 286 -30.68 -91.94 -8.49
C THR A 286 -29.79 -93.18 -8.54
N ILE A 287 -28.67 -93.19 -7.81
CA ILE A 287 -27.77 -94.35 -7.71
C ILE A 287 -28.31 -95.39 -6.71
N LEU A 288 -28.85 -94.96 -5.57
CA LEU A 288 -29.29 -95.86 -4.50
C LEU A 288 -30.55 -96.66 -4.88
N LEU A 289 -31.51 -96.04 -5.58
CA LEU A 289 -32.78 -96.66 -5.98
C LEU A 289 -32.59 -97.97 -6.78
N PRO A 290 -31.81 -97.99 -7.88
CA PRO A 290 -31.50 -99.22 -8.61
C PRO A 290 -30.82 -100.29 -7.76
N ILE A 291 -29.92 -99.90 -6.85
CA ILE A 291 -29.19 -100.83 -5.97
C ILE A 291 -30.15 -101.47 -4.96
N LEU A 292 -31.02 -100.69 -4.33
CA LEU A 292 -32.07 -101.19 -3.43
C LEU A 292 -33.03 -102.14 -4.17
N LEU A 293 -33.43 -101.80 -5.40
CA LEU A 293 -34.28 -102.66 -6.23
C LEU A 293 -33.60 -104.00 -6.55
N LEU A 294 -32.30 -103.98 -6.84
CA LEU A 294 -31.49 -105.20 -7.00
C LEU A 294 -31.46 -106.04 -5.72
N PHE A 295 -31.21 -105.40 -4.57
CA PHE A 295 -31.18 -106.10 -3.28
C PHE A 295 -32.54 -106.71 -2.92
N PHE A 296 -33.64 -105.99 -3.17
CA PHE A 296 -34.99 -106.51 -2.98
C PHE A 296 -35.34 -107.63 -3.96
N ALA A 297 -34.88 -107.54 -5.22
CA ALA A 297 -35.03 -108.62 -6.19
C ALA A 297 -34.28 -109.88 -5.74
N GLU A 298 -33.10 -109.73 -5.12
CA GLU A 298 -32.34 -110.87 -4.60
C GLU A 298 -32.94 -111.47 -3.32
N LEU A 299 -33.54 -110.66 -2.46
CA LEU A 299 -34.33 -111.17 -1.32
C LEU A 299 -35.59 -111.93 -1.77
N ARG A 300 -36.18 -111.54 -2.90
CA ARG A 300 -37.32 -112.24 -3.52
C ARG A 300 -36.92 -113.60 -4.07
N THR A 301 -35.77 -113.72 -4.75
CA THR A 301 -35.32 -115.00 -5.33
C THR A 301 -34.93 -116.03 -4.27
N LYS A 302 -34.55 -115.59 -3.06
CA LYS A 302 -34.25 -116.48 -1.91
C LYS A 302 -35.49 -116.89 -1.09
N SER A 303 -36.71 -116.58 -1.56
CA SER A 303 -38.00 -117.03 -0.99
C SER A 303 -38.25 -116.71 0.49
N VAL A 304 -37.77 -115.57 1.00
CA VAL A 304 -37.96 -115.18 2.41
C VAL A 304 -39.17 -114.25 2.63
N ILE A 305 -39.71 -113.58 1.60
CA ILE A 305 -40.75 -112.54 1.76
C ILE A 305 -41.82 -112.63 0.65
N THR A 306 -43.11 -112.40 1.00
CA THR A 306 -44.25 -112.38 0.05
C THR A 306 -44.37 -111.04 -0.70
N SER A 307 -44.95 -111.03 -1.91
CA SER A 307 -44.99 -109.83 -2.80
C SER A 307 -45.59 -108.58 -2.15
N THR A 308 -46.59 -108.73 -1.28
CA THR A 308 -47.27 -107.61 -0.62
C THR A 308 -46.41 -106.99 0.49
N GLN A 309 -45.65 -107.81 1.22
CA GLN A 309 -44.71 -107.35 2.25
C GLN A 309 -43.49 -106.66 1.62
N LEU A 310 -43.05 -107.11 0.44
CA LEU A 310 -41.97 -106.46 -0.31
C LEU A 310 -42.36 -105.05 -0.77
N LEU A 311 -43.59 -104.88 -1.27
CA LEU A 311 -44.06 -103.58 -1.76
C LEU A 311 -44.18 -102.55 -0.60
N ILE A 312 -44.76 -102.97 0.53
CA ILE A 312 -44.89 -102.12 1.72
C ILE A 312 -43.51 -101.82 2.32
N SER A 313 -42.62 -102.81 2.46
CA SER A 313 -41.27 -102.60 2.98
C SER A 313 -40.41 -101.75 2.06
N SER A 314 -40.60 -101.84 0.74
CA SER A 314 -39.91 -100.99 -0.23
C SER A 314 -40.41 -99.55 -0.12
N ILE A 315 -41.72 -99.32 -0.07
CA ILE A 315 -42.28 -97.95 0.03
C ILE A 315 -41.90 -97.31 1.37
N VAL A 316 -42.07 -98.03 2.48
CA VAL A 316 -41.71 -97.53 3.82
C VAL A 316 -40.20 -97.36 3.96
N GLY A 317 -39.40 -98.31 3.46
CA GLY A 317 -37.94 -98.24 3.48
C GLY A 317 -37.41 -97.06 2.67
N THR A 318 -37.94 -96.83 1.46
CA THR A 318 -37.59 -95.66 0.64
C THR A 318 -38.03 -94.38 1.33
N PHE A 319 -39.20 -94.33 1.98
CA PHE A 319 -39.67 -93.13 2.68
C PHE A 319 -38.83 -92.80 3.92
N VAL A 320 -38.42 -93.80 4.71
CA VAL A 320 -37.56 -93.60 5.89
C VAL A 320 -36.15 -93.16 5.47
N ILE A 321 -35.58 -93.78 4.43
CA ILE A 321 -34.27 -93.38 3.88
C ILE A 321 -34.36 -91.94 3.32
N PHE A 322 -35.46 -91.60 2.66
CA PHE A 322 -35.70 -90.24 2.16
C PHE A 322 -35.78 -89.23 3.31
N LEU A 323 -36.47 -89.56 4.41
CA LEU A 323 -36.58 -88.68 5.58
C LEU A 323 -35.22 -88.47 6.27
N ILE A 324 -34.45 -89.54 6.47
CA ILE A 324 -33.12 -89.45 7.11
C ILE A 324 -32.16 -88.62 6.26
N LEU A 325 -32.13 -88.87 4.94
CA LEU A 325 -31.27 -88.10 4.04
C LEU A 325 -31.75 -86.65 3.90
N TYR A 326 -33.06 -86.39 3.88
CA TYR A 326 -33.61 -85.03 3.87
C TYR A 326 -33.14 -84.22 5.09
N ILE A 327 -33.17 -84.81 6.29
CA ILE A 327 -32.68 -84.16 7.52
C ILE A 327 -31.16 -83.95 7.46
N LEU A 328 -30.39 -84.94 7.01
CA LEU A 328 -28.92 -84.86 6.97
C LEU A 328 -28.37 -83.82 5.97
N PHE A 329 -29.11 -83.48 4.91
CA PHE A 329 -28.62 -82.61 3.84
C PHE A 329 -29.20 -81.18 3.83
N ILE A 330 -30.29 -80.94 4.57
CA ILE A 330 -30.96 -79.63 4.65
C ILE A 330 -30.60 -78.84 5.92
N THR A 331 -30.18 -79.51 7.00
CA THR A 331 -29.60 -78.85 8.20
C THR A 331 -28.11 -78.61 8.04
#